data_AF-A0A150LFY4-F1
#
_entry.id   AF-A0A150LFY4-F1
#
_cell.length_a   1.000
_cell.length_b   1.000
_cell.length_c   1.000
_cell.angle_alpha   90.00
_cell.angle_beta   90.00
_cell.angle_gamma   90.00
#
_symmetry.space_group_name_H-M   'P 1'
#
loop_
_entity.id
_entity.type
_entity.pdbx_description
1 polymer ?
#
loop_
_entity_poly.entity_id
_entity_poly.type
_entity_poly.pdbx_seq_one_letter_code
_entity_poly.pdbx_strand_id
1 'polypeptide(L)'
;MFFLLNILGVLIVAGLVFLCSPAKRKIKWRSLLSLFIVELLITWFMLTTSIGTWIINKIAAFFSWLVSCANDGIAFAFPSVMANDTIDFFFSALMPIIFIVTFFDILSYFGIMTWIIDKVGWVISKISGLPKMESFFSIQMMFLGNRRL
;
A
#
# COMPACT_ATOMS: atom_id res chain seq x y z
N MET A 1 29.16 6.96 -4.95
CA MET A 1 29.33 5.75 -4.11
C MET A 1 28.01 5.08 -3.72
N PHE A 2 26.97 5.81 -3.28
CA PHE A 2 25.69 5.19 -2.85
C PHE A 2 24.89 4.46 -3.96
N PHE A 3 25.01 4.87 -5.22
CA PHE A 3 24.28 4.23 -6.32
C PHE A 3 24.69 2.76 -6.54
N LEU A 4 26.00 2.48 -6.47
CA LEU A 4 26.53 1.12 -6.58
C LEU A 4 26.05 0.23 -5.44
N LEU A 5 25.97 0.77 -4.21
CA LEU A 5 25.44 0.06 -3.05
C LEU A 5 23.95 -0.28 -3.20
N ASN A 6 23.15 0.63 -3.75
CA ASN A 6 21.72 0.38 -4.01
C ASN A 6 21.53 -0.75 -5.04
N ILE A 7 22.28 -0.72 -6.15
CA ILE A 7 22.23 -1.78 -7.17
C ILE A 7 22.67 -3.13 -6.57
N LEU A 8 23.75 -3.12 -5.78
CA LEU A 8 24.23 -4.32 -5.11
C LEU A 8 23.17 -4.89 -4.15
N GLY A 9 22.48 -4.03 -3.40
CA GLY A 9 21.40 -4.43 -2.50
C GLY A 9 20.25 -5.12 -3.23
N VAL A 10 19.78 -4.54 -4.35
CA VAL A 10 18.74 -5.16 -5.19
C VAL A 10 19.20 -6.53 -5.71
N LEU A 11 20.43 -6.65 -6.18
CA LEU A 11 20.98 -7.91 -6.68
C LEU A 11 21.09 -8.98 -5.59
N ILE A 12 21.51 -8.60 -4.37
CA ILE A 12 21.61 -9.52 -3.24
C ILE A 12 20.22 -10.05 -2.86
N VAL A 13 19.22 -9.18 -2.74
CA VAL A 13 17.84 -9.58 -2.40
C VAL A 13 17.27 -10.49 -3.50
N ALA A 14 17.43 -10.11 -4.77
CA ALA A 14 16.99 -10.92 -5.90
C ALA A 14 17.67 -12.30 -5.92
N GLY A 15 18.98 -12.35 -5.63
CA GLY A 15 19.75 -13.59 -5.53
C GLY A 15 19.27 -14.48 -4.38
N LEU A 16 18.99 -13.90 -3.21
CA LEU A 16 18.50 -14.63 -2.04
C LEU A 16 17.10 -15.22 -2.28
N VAL A 17 16.19 -14.43 -2.86
CA VAL A 17 14.85 -14.90 -3.28
C VAL A 17 14.96 -16.04 -4.30
N PHE A 18 15.88 -15.94 -5.26
CA PHE A 18 16.11 -17.01 -6.23
C PHE A 18 16.70 -18.28 -5.59
N LEU A 19 17.60 -18.15 -4.61
CA LEU A 19 18.19 -19.28 -3.90
C LEU A 19 17.16 -20.02 -3.05
N CYS A 20 16.29 -19.30 -2.34
CA CYS A 20 15.21 -19.85 -1.53
C CYS A 20 14.03 -20.39 -2.36
N SER A 21 14.00 -20.18 -3.68
CA SER A 21 12.90 -20.67 -4.53
C SER A 21 12.96 -22.20 -4.70
N PRO A 22 11.91 -22.94 -4.27
CA PRO A 22 11.87 -24.40 -4.39
C PRO A 22 11.68 -24.89 -5.84
N ALA A 23 11.19 -24.02 -6.74
CA ALA A 23 10.90 -24.36 -8.12
C ALA A 23 11.50 -23.35 -9.10
N LYS A 24 12.84 -23.20 -9.08
CA LYS A 24 13.61 -22.24 -9.89
C LYS A 24 13.29 -22.27 -11.40
N ARG A 25 12.86 -23.41 -11.92
CA ARG A 25 12.47 -23.61 -13.34
C ARG A 25 11.06 -23.15 -13.70
N LYS A 26 10.17 -22.94 -12.72
CA LYS A 26 8.77 -22.49 -12.95
C LYS A 26 8.59 -20.98 -12.83
N ILE A 27 9.69 -20.24 -12.63
CA ILE A 27 9.64 -18.78 -12.46
C ILE A 27 9.22 -18.13 -13.79
N LYS A 28 8.12 -17.36 -13.76
CA LYS A 28 7.64 -16.56 -14.89
C LYS A 28 8.50 -15.29 -15.02
N TRP A 29 9.71 -15.42 -15.55
CA TRP A 29 10.69 -14.33 -15.68
C TRP A 29 10.16 -13.09 -16.39
N ARG A 30 9.31 -13.26 -17.42
CA ARG A 30 8.68 -12.14 -18.14
C ARG A 30 7.80 -11.27 -17.24
N SER A 31 6.98 -11.90 -16.39
CA SER A 31 6.10 -11.17 -15.46
C SER A 31 6.90 -10.47 -14.36
N LEU A 32 7.90 -11.17 -13.81
CA LEU A 32 8.76 -10.63 -12.76
C LEU A 32 9.54 -9.40 -13.24
N LEU A 33 10.17 -9.49 -14.41
CA LEU A 33 10.96 -8.39 -14.97
C LEU A 33 10.05 -7.21 -15.37
N SER A 34 8.87 -7.48 -15.93
CA SER A 34 7.89 -6.45 -16.29
C SER A 34 7.44 -5.66 -15.07
N LEU A 35 7.06 -6.34 -13.99
CA LEU A 35 6.64 -5.70 -12.75
C LEU A 35 7.77 -4.88 -12.11
N PHE A 36 8.99 -5.41 -12.09
CA PHE A 36 10.14 -4.71 -11.56
C PHE A 36 10.48 -3.43 -12.34
N ILE A 37 10.43 -3.49 -13.68
CA ILE A 37 10.64 -2.29 -14.52
C ILE A 37 9.55 -1.25 -14.27
N VAL A 38 8.29 -1.68 -14.17
CA VAL A 38 7.17 -0.77 -13.89
C VAL A 38 7.28 -0.14 -12.50
N GLU A 39 7.71 -0.89 -11.49
CA GLU A 39 7.99 -0.36 -10.15
C GLU A 39 9.06 0.73 -10.18
N LEU A 40 10.16 0.52 -10.90
CA LEU A 40 11.21 1.52 -11.08
C LEU A 40 10.71 2.77 -11.81
N LEU A 41 9.94 2.58 -12.88
CA LEU A 41 9.37 3.69 -13.67
C LEU A 41 8.38 4.52 -12.83
N ILE A 42 7.48 3.85 -12.09
CA ILE A 42 6.51 4.52 -11.21
C ILE A 42 7.25 5.27 -10.11
N THR A 43 8.20 4.64 -9.43
CA THR A 43 8.98 5.26 -8.35
C THR A 43 9.75 6.48 -8.85
N TRP A 44 10.45 6.34 -9.97
CA TRP A 44 11.19 7.44 -10.58
C TRP A 44 10.25 8.59 -10.98
N PHE A 45 9.12 8.28 -11.62
CA PHE A 45 8.10 9.27 -11.99
C PHE A 45 7.54 9.99 -10.76
N MET A 46 7.14 9.24 -9.72
CA MET A 46 6.52 9.77 -8.52
C MET A 46 7.48 10.66 -7.70
N LEU A 47 8.76 10.27 -7.58
CA LEU A 47 9.74 10.98 -6.75
C LEU A 47 10.50 12.10 -7.48
N THR A 48 10.69 12.01 -8.79
CA THR A 48 11.50 12.98 -9.56
C THR A 48 10.65 14.09 -10.16
N THR A 49 9.41 13.79 -10.57
CA THR A 49 8.59 14.77 -11.30
C THR A 49 7.78 15.67 -10.35
N SER A 50 7.55 16.91 -10.76
CA SER A 50 6.68 17.86 -10.03
C SER A 50 5.23 17.37 -9.95
N ILE A 51 4.75 16.69 -11.01
CA ILE A 51 3.41 16.07 -11.03
C ILE A 51 3.35 14.91 -10.04
N GLY A 52 4.37 14.05 -10.00
CA GLY A 52 4.46 12.92 -9.07
C GLY A 52 4.40 13.36 -7.62
N THR A 53 5.24 14.34 -7.25
CA THR A 53 5.26 14.91 -5.90
C THR A 53 3.94 15.60 -5.54
N TRP A 54 3.29 16.28 -6.48
CA TRP A 54 1.96 16.84 -6.26
C TRP A 54 0.92 15.75 -5.96
N ILE A 55 0.91 14.64 -6.70
CA ILE A 55 0.01 13.51 -6.45
C ILE A 55 0.26 12.90 -5.07
N ILE A 56 1.51 12.62 -4.71
CA ILE A 56 1.86 12.10 -3.38
C ILE A 56 1.37 13.04 -2.29
N ASN A 57 1.64 14.34 -2.40
CA ASN A 57 1.22 15.33 -1.41
C ASN A 57 -0.31 15.42 -1.29
N LYS A 58 -1.05 15.26 -2.39
CA LYS A 58 -2.51 15.19 -2.36
C LYS A 58 -3.02 13.96 -1.62
N ILE A 59 -2.41 12.80 -1.85
CA ILE A 59 -2.77 11.56 -1.14
C ILE A 59 -2.41 11.70 0.36
N ALA A 60 -1.23 12.22 0.68
CA ALA A 60 -0.81 12.45 2.06
C ALA A 60 -1.74 13.44 2.79
N ALA A 61 -2.15 14.52 2.13
CA ALA A 61 -3.11 15.48 2.68
C ALA A 61 -4.47 14.84 2.94
N PHE A 62 -4.95 13.96 2.05
CA PHE A 62 -6.19 13.20 2.27
C PHE A 62 -6.10 12.30 3.52
N PHE A 63 -5.01 11.55 3.69
CA PHE A 63 -4.83 10.72 4.88
C PHE A 63 -4.65 11.55 6.16
N SER A 64 -3.94 12.67 6.08
CA SER A 64 -3.81 13.59 7.22
C SER A 64 -5.16 14.18 7.64
N TRP A 65 -6.00 14.55 6.68
CA TRP A 65 -7.37 14.98 6.94
C TRP A 65 -8.21 13.85 7.55
N LEU A 66 -8.09 12.63 7.04
CA LEU A 66 -8.81 11.46 7.57
C LEU A 66 -8.43 11.17 9.03
N VAL A 67 -7.14 11.28 9.36
CA VAL A 67 -6.65 11.17 10.75
C VAL A 67 -7.17 12.30 11.62
N SER A 68 -7.26 13.53 11.10
CA SER A 68 -7.85 14.66 11.83
C SER A 68 -9.32 14.39 12.19
N CYS A 69 -10.12 13.90 11.23
CA CYS A 69 -11.51 13.53 11.50
C CYS A 69 -11.62 12.41 12.54
N ALA A 70 -10.70 11.44 12.53
CA ALA A 70 -10.63 10.41 13.55
C ALA A 70 -10.38 11.02 14.93
N ASN A 71 -9.43 11.95 15.04
CA ASN A 71 -9.11 12.63 16.29
C ASN A 71 -10.29 13.46 16.82
N ASP A 72 -11.03 14.15 15.97
CA ASP A 72 -12.24 14.88 16.36
C ASP A 72 -13.30 13.92 16.94
N GLY A 73 -13.48 12.75 16.32
CA GLY A 73 -14.37 11.70 16.83
C GLY A 73 -13.93 11.11 18.16
N ILE A 74 -12.62 10.93 18.36
CA ILE A 74 -12.05 10.46 19.63
C ILE A 74 -12.21 11.52 20.72
N ALA A 75 -11.99 12.80 20.42
CA ALA A 75 -12.21 13.90 21.35
C ALA A 75 -13.68 14.04 21.75
N PHE A 76 -14.61 13.74 20.85
CA PHE A 76 -16.03 13.66 21.18
C PHE A 76 -16.35 12.49 22.13
N ALA A 77 -15.80 11.30 21.89
CA ALA A 77 -16.08 10.11 22.69
C ALA A 77 -15.33 10.11 24.05
N PHE A 78 -14.12 10.66 24.09
CA PHE A 78 -13.22 10.65 25.25
C PHE A 78 -12.58 12.04 25.50
N PRO A 79 -13.40 13.07 25.79
CA PRO A 79 -12.90 14.44 25.95
C PRO A 79 -11.93 14.60 27.11
N SER A 80 -12.16 13.88 28.22
CA SER A 80 -11.29 13.91 29.40
C SER A 80 -9.90 13.34 29.17
N VAL A 81 -9.75 12.43 28.19
CA VAL A 81 -8.46 11.81 27.86
C VAL A 81 -7.69 12.67 26.86
N MET A 82 -8.39 13.24 25.87
CA MET A 82 -7.82 14.12 24.85
C MET A 82 -7.46 15.51 25.38
N ALA A 83 -8.00 15.92 26.53
CA ALA A 83 -7.67 17.19 27.17
C ALA A 83 -6.38 17.15 28.02
N ASN A 84 -5.74 15.98 28.19
CA ASN A 84 -4.48 15.89 28.91
C ASN A 84 -3.29 16.26 28.00
N ASP A 85 -2.26 16.88 28.58
CA ASP A 85 -1.02 17.22 27.88
C ASP A 85 -0.29 15.98 27.34
N THR A 86 -0.49 14.83 28.00
CA THR A 86 0.02 13.53 27.57
C THR A 86 -1.13 12.63 27.13
N ILE A 87 -1.21 12.37 25.84
CA ILE A 87 -2.16 11.41 25.27
C ILE A 87 -1.51 10.02 25.26
N ASP A 88 -2.20 9.03 25.84
CA ASP A 88 -1.73 7.65 25.78
C ASP A 88 -1.66 7.14 24.33
N PHE A 89 -0.65 6.31 24.06
CA PHE A 89 -0.45 5.67 22.76
C PHE A 89 -1.72 4.99 22.22
N PHE A 90 -2.55 4.46 23.12
CA PHE A 90 -3.83 3.84 22.77
C PHE A 90 -4.74 4.82 22.00
N PHE A 91 -4.88 6.06 22.46
CA PHE A 91 -5.75 7.05 21.83
C PHE A 91 -5.08 7.78 20.68
N SER A 92 -3.75 7.99 20.72
CA SER A 92 -3.04 8.70 19.65
C SER A 92 -2.77 7.84 18.41
N ALA A 93 -2.66 6.51 18.56
CA ALA A 93 -2.32 5.61 17.46
C ALA A 93 -3.39 4.56 17.20
N LEU A 94 -3.85 3.84 18.22
CA LEU A 94 -4.74 2.70 18.01
C LEU A 94 -6.15 3.13 17.59
N MET A 95 -6.70 4.16 18.24
CA MET A 95 -8.05 4.67 17.93
C MET A 95 -8.17 5.22 16.50
N PRO A 96 -7.23 6.06 15.98
CA PRO A 96 -7.24 6.47 14.58
C PRO A 96 -7.17 5.31 13.61
N ILE A 97 -6.37 4.26 13.91
CA ILE A 97 -6.29 3.06 13.07
C ILE A 97 -7.66 2.36 12.99
N ILE A 98 -8.37 2.20 14.11
CA ILE A 98 -9.71 1.58 14.13
C ILE A 98 -10.67 2.36 13.24
N PHE A 99 -10.70 3.70 13.36
CA PHE A 99 -11.53 4.56 12.51
C PHE A 99 -11.22 4.36 11.03
N ILE A 100 -9.94 4.37 10.64
CA ILE A 100 -9.51 4.21 9.26
C ILE A 100 -9.92 2.83 8.71
N VAL A 101 -9.75 1.76 9.51
CA VAL A 101 -10.18 0.40 9.10
C VAL A 101 -11.69 0.34 8.88
N THR A 102 -12.49 0.90 9.80
CA THR A 102 -13.95 0.94 9.65
C THR A 102 -14.38 1.78 8.46
N PHE A 103 -13.70 2.91 8.18
CA PHE A 103 -13.95 3.71 6.98
C PHE A 103 -13.72 2.91 5.70
N PHE A 104 -12.63 2.15 5.61
CA PHE A 104 -12.36 1.28 4.47
C PHE A 104 -13.33 0.09 4.37
N ASP A 105 -13.82 -0.42 5.49
CA ASP A 105 -14.86 -1.45 5.52
C ASP A 105 -16.19 -0.93 4.94
N ILE A 106 -16.59 0.29 5.34
CA ILE A 106 -17.78 0.96 4.78
C ILE A 106 -17.61 1.19 3.26
N LEU A 107 -16.44 1.67 2.80
CA LEU A 107 -16.16 1.81 1.37
C LEU A 107 -16.23 0.48 0.61
N SER A 108 -15.86 -0.62 1.27
CA SER A 108 -15.94 -1.96 0.71
C SER A 108 -17.38 -2.46 0.64
N TYR A 109 -18.20 -2.16 1.67
CA TYR A 109 -19.63 -2.44 1.67
C TYR A 109 -20.37 -1.75 0.51
N PHE A 110 -20.02 -0.49 0.20
CA PHE A 110 -20.56 0.22 -0.97
C PHE A 110 -19.95 -0.21 -2.31
N GLY A 111 -18.97 -1.11 -2.33
CA GLY A 111 -18.30 -1.59 -3.54
C GLY A 111 -17.30 -0.61 -4.16
N ILE A 112 -17.03 0.54 -3.53
CA ILE A 112 -16.05 1.54 -4.01
C ILE A 112 -14.64 0.95 -3.98
N MET A 113 -14.30 0.27 -2.87
CA MET A 113 -12.99 -0.39 -2.73
C MET A 113 -12.82 -1.51 -3.78
N THR A 114 -13.84 -2.34 -3.96
CA THR A 114 -13.85 -3.42 -4.96
C THR A 114 -13.62 -2.86 -6.37
N TRP A 115 -14.27 -1.74 -6.71
CA TRP A 115 -14.09 -1.08 -8.00
C TRP A 115 -12.66 -0.56 -8.22
N ILE A 116 -12.03 0.00 -7.18
CA ILE A 116 -10.62 0.43 -7.23
C ILE A 116 -9.71 -0.79 -7.45
N ILE A 117 -9.91 -1.85 -6.67
CA ILE A 117 -9.11 -3.09 -6.74
C ILE A 117 -9.24 -3.72 -8.14
N ASP A 118 -10.45 -3.78 -8.71
CA ASP A 118 -10.69 -4.31 -10.05
C ASP A 118 -9.92 -3.52 -11.12
N LYS A 119 -9.94 -2.19 -11.05
CA LYS A 119 -9.23 -1.34 -12.00
C LYS A 119 -7.72 -1.49 -11.90
N VAL A 120 -7.18 -1.45 -10.68
CA VAL A 120 -5.74 -1.60 -10.45
C VAL A 120 -5.29 -3.01 -10.84
N GLY A 121 -6.11 -4.03 -10.55
CA GLY A 121 -5.86 -5.43 -10.91
C GLY A 121 -5.87 -5.67 -12.40
N TRP A 122 -6.75 -4.99 -13.12
CA TRP A 122 -6.76 -5.01 -14.58
C TRP A 122 -5.48 -4.40 -15.17
N VAL A 123 -5.02 -3.25 -14.64
CA VAL A 123 -3.76 -2.62 -15.07
C VAL A 123 -2.56 -3.53 -14.81
N ILE A 124 -2.45 -4.07 -13.59
CA ILE A 124 -1.36 -4.98 -13.22
C ILE A 124 -1.39 -6.27 -14.03
N SER A 125 -2.55 -6.88 -14.25
CA SER A 125 -2.69 -8.09 -15.07
C SER A 125 -2.26 -7.83 -16.51
N LYS A 126 -2.60 -6.66 -17.07
CA LYS A 126 -2.19 -6.26 -18.42
C LYS A 126 -0.68 -6.08 -18.54
N ILE A 127 -0.03 -5.52 -17.52
CA ILE A 127 1.43 -5.28 -17.50
C ILE A 127 2.20 -6.59 -17.25
N SER A 128 1.75 -7.40 -16.29
CA SER A 128 2.44 -8.62 -15.85
C SER A 128 2.16 -9.83 -16.73
N GLY A 129 1.06 -9.84 -17.49
CA GLY A 129 0.59 -11.01 -18.24
C GLY A 129 0.12 -12.17 -17.33
N LEU A 130 -0.08 -11.91 -16.04
CA LEU A 130 -0.61 -12.90 -15.09
C LEU A 130 -2.14 -13.00 -15.21
N PRO A 131 -2.73 -14.16 -14.87
CA PRO A 131 -4.17 -14.33 -14.80
C PRO A 131 -4.81 -13.25 -13.93
N LYS A 132 -5.94 -12.70 -14.38
CA LYS A 132 -6.66 -11.63 -13.66
C LYS A 132 -6.92 -11.96 -12.19
N MET A 133 -7.20 -13.24 -11.90
CA MET A 133 -7.45 -13.71 -10.53
C MET A 133 -6.22 -13.60 -9.62
N GLU A 134 -5.01 -13.84 -10.13
CA GLU A 134 -3.76 -13.71 -9.35
C GLU A 134 -3.48 -12.23 -9.03
N SER A 135 -3.57 -11.35 -10.04
CA SER A 135 -3.36 -9.91 -9.84
C SER A 135 -4.43 -9.28 -8.94
N PHE A 136 -5.68 -9.70 -9.08
CA PHE A 136 -6.78 -9.25 -8.23
C PHE A 136 -6.56 -9.64 -6.76
N PHE A 137 -6.17 -10.89 -6.53
CA PHE A 137 -5.89 -11.39 -5.18
C PHE A 137 -4.74 -10.66 -4.50
N SER A 138 -3.64 -10.39 -5.22
CA SER A 138 -2.51 -9.62 -4.68
C SER A 138 -2.90 -8.21 -4.23
N ILE A 139 -3.75 -7.53 -4.99
CA ILE A 139 -4.19 -6.17 -4.65
C ILE A 139 -5.21 -6.20 -3.52
N GLN A 140 -6.13 -7.18 -3.54
CA GLN A 140 -7.06 -7.39 -2.43
C GLN A 140 -6.31 -7.57 -1.10
N MET A 141 -5.24 -8.37 -1.09
CA MET A 141 -4.39 -8.55 0.09
C MET A 141 -3.72 -7.26 0.56
N MET A 142 -3.36 -6.37 -0.38
CA MET A 142 -2.71 -5.09 -0.06
C MET A 142 -3.64 -4.13 0.67
N PHE A 143 -4.95 -4.16 0.37
CA PHE A 143 -5.94 -3.24 0.96
C PHE A 143 -6.70 -3.84 2.15
N LEU A 144 -7.07 -5.13 2.08
CA LEU A 144 -7.95 -5.76 3.07
C LEU A 144 -7.19 -6.68 4.03
N GLY A 145 -5.89 -6.89 3.80
CA GLY A 145 -5.08 -7.84 4.56
C GLY A 145 -5.52 -9.28 4.34
N ASN A 146 -4.71 -10.23 4.81
CA ASN A 146 -5.08 -11.64 4.76
C ASN A 146 -5.99 -11.99 5.95
N ARG A 147 -7.27 -11.65 5.84
CA ARG A 147 -8.33 -12.21 6.69
C ARG A 147 -9.44 -12.77 5.82
N ARG A 148 -9.16 -13.89 5.16
CA ARG A 148 -10.18 -14.92 5.00
C ARG A 148 -9.98 -15.91 6.14
N LEU A 149 -10.94 -15.97 7.05
CA LEU A 149 -11.30 -17.25 7.66
C LEU A 149 -11.73 -18.21 6.53
#